data_AF-A0A9D8ARL8-F1
#
_entry.id   AF-A0A9D8ARL8-F1
#
_cell.length_a   1.000
_cell.length_b   1.000
_cell.length_c   1.000
_cell.angle_alpha   90.00
_cell.angle_beta   90.00
_cell.angle_gamma   90.00
#
_symmetry.space_group_name_H-M   'P 1'
#
loop_
_entity.id
_entity.type
_entity.pdbx_description
1 polymer ?
#
loop_
_entity_poly.entity_id
_entity_poly.type
_entity_poly.pdbx_seq_one_letter_code
_entity_poly.pdbx_strand_id
1 'polypeptide(L)'
;MISTVSDFNILWWVKKRQSPVTYRAANLAGLATNFFFGLLRASVLIALYGTRQEVVGMPLPAAITYTGLTQGLIAFLSLFGWWEVMDSVYSGDVSSDLLRPMGYYTFWLAQDLGRAAASLLVRGLTVMTGYALIFGLTLPRGGGQWLALIITLLLSLLISFSWRFLINLAAFWTPNARGVGRFGYSLSWFLSGFLMPLRFFPGWFVRLCNLTPFPSIVNTVVEVYLGILTGSEIVRALAVQLLWVALLIGACQLVLRAGVRRLVIQGG
;
A
#
# COMPACT_ATOMS: atom_id res chain seq x y z
N MET A 1 -35.60 -18.14 -23.49
CA MET A 1 -34.16 -17.87 -23.66
C MET A 1 -33.64 -16.71 -22.79
N ILE A 2 -34.43 -16.19 -21.83
CA ILE A 2 -34.05 -15.05 -20.95
C ILE A 2 -33.70 -15.52 -19.52
N SER A 3 -34.09 -16.73 -19.12
CA SER A 3 -33.83 -17.25 -17.75
C SER A 3 -32.39 -17.71 -17.52
N THR A 4 -31.65 -18.11 -18.54
CA THR A 4 -30.30 -18.70 -18.40
C THR A 4 -29.17 -17.69 -18.13
N VAL A 5 -29.35 -16.42 -18.50
CA VAL A 5 -28.31 -15.38 -18.32
C VAL A 5 -28.32 -14.81 -16.88
N SER A 6 -29.49 -14.70 -16.27
CA SER A 6 -29.66 -14.29 -14.87
C SER A 6 -28.98 -15.28 -13.91
N ASP A 7 -29.18 -16.58 -14.13
CA ASP A 7 -28.62 -17.63 -13.28
C ASP A 7 -27.10 -17.71 -13.37
N PHE A 8 -26.51 -17.38 -14.53
CA PHE A 8 -25.06 -17.34 -14.71
C PHE A 8 -24.40 -16.21 -13.90
N ASN A 9 -25.03 -15.03 -13.87
CA ASN A 9 -24.54 -13.90 -13.07
C ASN A 9 -24.66 -14.16 -11.56
N ILE A 10 -25.73 -14.83 -11.12
CA ILE A 10 -25.89 -15.25 -9.72
C ILE A 10 -24.89 -16.34 -9.36
N LEU A 11 -24.70 -17.35 -10.21
CA LEU A 11 -23.68 -18.39 -10.00
C LEU A 11 -22.26 -17.81 -10.01
N TRP A 12 -21.97 -16.81 -10.84
CA TRP A 12 -20.67 -16.13 -10.83
C TRP A 12 -20.47 -15.28 -9.56
N TRP A 13 -21.51 -14.56 -9.12
CA TRP A 13 -21.51 -13.82 -7.84
C TRP A 13 -21.39 -14.73 -6.62
N VAL A 14 -22.05 -15.90 -6.64
CA VAL A 14 -21.98 -16.91 -5.59
C VAL A 14 -20.64 -17.64 -5.62
N LYS A 15 -20.06 -17.91 -6.80
CA LYS A 15 -18.73 -18.51 -6.95
C LYS A 15 -17.61 -17.56 -6.54
N LYS A 16 -17.78 -16.24 -6.75
CA LYS A 16 -16.93 -15.19 -6.13
C LYS A 16 -17.01 -15.18 -4.59
N ARG A 17 -18.04 -15.82 -4.02
CA ARG A 17 -18.36 -15.90 -2.58
C ARG A 17 -18.12 -17.26 -1.91
N GLN A 18 -17.67 -18.30 -2.63
CA GLN A 18 -17.43 -19.65 -2.07
C GLN A 18 -15.90 -19.88 -1.97
N SER A 19 -15.27 -20.19 -0.82
CA SER A 19 -15.70 -20.90 0.39
C SER A 19 -14.93 -20.37 1.62
N PRO A 20 -15.52 -20.33 2.84
CA PRO A 20 -14.84 -19.82 4.05
C PRO A 20 -13.52 -20.53 4.36
N VAL A 21 -13.42 -21.81 4.00
CA VAL A 21 -12.21 -22.64 4.19
C VAL A 21 -11.10 -22.21 3.23
N THR A 22 -11.41 -21.98 1.96
CA THR A 22 -10.46 -21.46 0.96
C THR A 22 -9.96 -20.07 1.34
N TYR A 23 -10.84 -19.22 1.88
CA TYR A 23 -10.47 -17.88 2.32
C TYR A 23 -9.56 -17.90 3.56
N ARG A 24 -9.82 -18.80 4.53
CA ARG A 24 -8.97 -18.99 5.71
C ARG A 24 -7.61 -19.57 5.35
N ALA A 25 -7.58 -20.61 4.52
CA ALA A 25 -6.34 -21.23 4.06
C ALA A 25 -5.50 -20.25 3.23
N ALA A 26 -6.11 -19.48 2.33
CA ALA A 26 -5.42 -18.45 1.55
C ALA A 26 -4.86 -17.32 2.44
N ASN A 27 -5.61 -16.89 3.46
CA ASN A 27 -5.13 -15.90 4.42
C ASN A 27 -3.96 -16.43 5.26
N LEU A 28 -4.03 -17.69 5.72
CA LEU A 28 -2.94 -18.33 6.46
C LEU A 28 -1.69 -18.52 5.59
N ALA A 29 -1.85 -18.99 4.35
CA ALA A 29 -0.76 -19.11 3.40
C ALA A 29 -0.12 -17.75 3.09
N GLY A 30 -0.94 -16.70 2.95
CA GLY A 30 -0.47 -15.32 2.76
C GLY A 30 0.28 -14.78 3.98
N LEU A 31 -0.15 -15.12 5.20
CA LEU A 31 0.58 -14.79 6.43
C LEU A 31 1.91 -15.55 6.51
N ALA A 32 1.91 -16.86 6.26
CA ALA A 32 3.11 -17.69 6.25
C ALA A 32 4.15 -17.17 5.25
N THR A 33 3.70 -16.79 4.05
CA THR A 33 4.56 -16.20 3.01
C THR A 33 5.14 -14.86 3.48
N ASN A 34 4.31 -13.97 4.07
CA ASN A 34 4.78 -12.71 4.64
C ASN A 34 5.82 -12.93 5.73
N PHE A 35 5.60 -13.89 6.64
CA PHE A 35 6.56 -14.22 7.70
C PHE A 35 7.85 -14.77 7.11
N PHE A 36 7.78 -15.71 6.17
CA PHE A 36 8.96 -16.27 5.52
C PHE A 36 9.82 -15.19 4.87
N PHE A 37 9.23 -14.32 4.05
CA PHE A 37 9.98 -13.20 3.44
C PHE A 37 10.41 -12.16 4.45
N GLY A 38 9.66 -11.98 5.53
CA GLY A 38 10.03 -11.13 6.65
C GLY A 38 11.30 -11.62 7.34
N LEU A 39 11.33 -12.90 7.72
CA LEU A 39 12.47 -13.56 8.34
C LEU A 39 13.67 -13.56 7.42
N LEU A 40 13.49 -13.86 6.14
CA LEU A 40 14.56 -13.79 5.13
C LEU A 40 15.17 -12.39 5.09
N ARG A 41 14.33 -11.34 5.04
CA ARG A 41 14.82 -9.95 5.04
C ARG A 41 15.50 -9.57 6.35
N ALA A 42 15.01 -10.04 7.50
CA ALA A 42 15.66 -9.84 8.79
C ALA A 42 17.03 -10.52 8.82
N SER A 43 17.15 -11.76 8.33
CA SER A 43 18.43 -12.48 8.24
C SER A 43 19.43 -11.77 7.34
N VAL A 44 18.99 -11.23 6.19
CA VAL A 44 19.85 -10.41 5.32
C VAL A 44 20.35 -9.16 6.03
N LEU A 45 19.51 -8.48 6.82
CA LEU A 45 19.94 -7.31 7.59
C LEU A 45 20.88 -7.69 8.75
N ILE A 46 20.63 -8.80 9.45
CA ILE A 46 21.55 -9.31 10.48
C ILE A 46 22.93 -9.60 9.86
N ALA A 47 22.96 -10.24 8.69
CA ALA A 47 24.20 -10.49 7.97
C ALA A 47 24.91 -9.20 7.52
N LEU A 48 24.15 -8.19 7.08
CA LEU A 48 24.70 -6.88 6.70
C LEU A 48 25.39 -6.18 7.88
N TYR A 49 24.81 -6.27 9.09
CA TYR A 49 25.39 -5.68 10.29
C TYR A 49 26.68 -6.41 10.68
N GLY A 50 26.75 -7.73 10.50
CA GLY A 50 27.92 -8.54 10.86
C GLY A 50 28.25 -8.38 12.35
N THR A 51 29.39 -7.75 12.66
CA THR A 51 29.80 -7.43 14.04
C THR A 51 29.46 -6.00 14.48
N ARG A 52 28.91 -5.17 13.58
CA ARG A 52 28.54 -3.77 13.88
C ARG A 52 27.22 -3.76 14.66
N GLN A 53 27.16 -2.94 15.70
CA GLN A 53 25.93 -2.74 16.48
C GLN A 53 24.98 -1.73 15.82
N GLU A 54 25.51 -0.87 14.94
CA GLU A 54 24.78 0.23 14.33
C GLU A 54 25.26 0.50 12.89
N VAL A 55 24.31 0.83 12.01
CA VAL A 55 24.56 1.24 10.63
C VAL A 55 23.73 2.48 10.34
N VAL A 56 24.37 3.60 9.99
CA VAL A 56 23.73 4.88 9.62
C VAL A 56 22.62 5.31 10.60
N GLY A 57 22.93 5.40 11.88
CA GLY A 57 21.98 5.87 12.89
C GLY A 57 20.90 4.85 13.27
N MET A 58 20.98 3.61 12.78
CA MET A 58 19.99 2.56 13.03
C MET A 58 20.64 1.37 13.75
N PRO A 59 20.23 1.06 14.99
CA PRO A 59 20.72 -0.13 15.69
C PRO A 59 20.08 -1.41 15.13
N LEU A 60 20.73 -2.56 15.29
CA LEU A 60 20.24 -3.83 14.73
C LEU A 60 18.78 -4.17 15.10
N PRO A 61 18.32 -4.03 16.36
CA PRO A 61 16.91 -4.29 16.71
C PRO A 61 15.92 -3.40 15.95
N ALA A 62 16.31 -2.15 15.64
CA ALA A 62 15.48 -1.24 14.84
C ALA A 62 15.43 -1.67 13.38
N ALA A 63 16.53 -2.17 12.81
CA ALA A 63 16.58 -2.73 11.47
C ALA A 63 15.73 -4.01 11.34
N ILE A 64 15.73 -4.88 12.35
CA ILE A 64 14.83 -6.06 12.39
C ILE A 64 13.37 -5.61 12.49
N THR A 65 13.07 -4.67 13.39
CA THR A 65 11.73 -4.08 13.57
C THR A 65 11.24 -3.41 12.27
N TYR A 66 12.13 -2.78 11.50
CA TYR A 66 11.84 -2.21 10.19
C TYR A 66 11.27 -3.27 9.22
N THR A 67 11.89 -4.46 9.16
CA THR A 67 11.39 -5.54 8.30
C THR A 67 10.00 -5.99 8.75
N GLY A 68 9.78 -6.14 10.05
CA GLY A 68 8.46 -6.46 10.60
C GLY A 68 7.42 -5.45 10.14
N LEU A 69 7.64 -4.16 10.43
CA LEU A 69 6.72 -3.08 10.07
C LEU A 69 6.41 -3.06 8.57
N THR A 70 7.43 -3.11 7.73
CA THR A 70 7.21 -3.13 6.27
C THR A 70 6.38 -4.35 5.84
N GLN A 71 6.57 -5.53 6.45
CA GLN A 71 5.74 -6.72 6.20
C GLN A 71 4.29 -6.54 6.69
N GLY A 72 4.09 -5.94 7.86
CA GLY A 72 2.77 -5.65 8.41
C GLY A 72 1.97 -4.65 7.55
N LEU A 73 2.66 -3.71 6.90
CA LEU A 73 2.03 -2.68 6.07
C LEU A 73 1.64 -3.15 4.66
N ILE A 74 2.11 -4.31 4.18
CA ILE A 74 1.82 -4.82 2.83
C ILE A 74 0.32 -4.86 2.55
N ALA A 75 -0.42 -5.47 3.48
CA ALA A 75 -1.86 -5.65 3.35
C ALA A 75 -2.60 -4.31 3.47
N PHE A 76 -2.22 -3.49 4.46
CA PHE A 76 -2.81 -2.18 4.72
C PHE A 76 -2.73 -1.28 3.47
N LEU A 77 -1.54 -1.18 2.87
CA LEU A 77 -1.27 -0.27 1.75
C LEU A 77 -1.51 -0.89 0.37
N SER A 78 -1.84 -2.19 0.28
CA SER A 78 -1.92 -2.97 -0.96
C SER A 78 -0.69 -2.78 -1.86
N LEU A 79 0.50 -2.94 -1.27
CA LEU A 79 1.75 -2.64 -1.98
C LEU A 79 1.91 -3.48 -3.25
N PHE A 80 1.49 -4.74 -3.23
CA PHE A 80 1.74 -5.68 -4.32
C PHE A 80 0.75 -5.66 -5.48
N GLY A 81 -0.26 -4.80 -5.43
CA GLY A 81 -1.19 -4.63 -6.55
C GLY A 81 -2.63 -4.41 -6.09
N TRP A 82 -3.36 -3.70 -6.95
CA TRP A 82 -4.79 -3.45 -6.85
C TRP A 82 -5.28 -3.09 -8.25
N TRP A 83 -6.28 -3.80 -8.74
CA TRP A 83 -6.69 -3.80 -10.15
C TRP A 83 -8.18 -3.52 -10.32
N GLU A 84 -8.91 -3.24 -9.25
CA GLU A 84 -10.36 -3.24 -9.22
C GLU A 84 -10.98 -2.13 -10.08
N VAL A 85 -10.35 -0.96 -10.12
CA VAL A 85 -10.77 0.12 -11.04
C VAL A 85 -10.48 -0.25 -12.49
N MET A 86 -9.31 -0.83 -12.77
CA MET A 86 -8.94 -1.28 -14.11
C MET A 86 -9.89 -2.39 -14.60
N ASP A 87 -10.22 -3.34 -13.74
CA ASP A 87 -11.16 -4.43 -14.04
C ASP A 87 -12.58 -3.89 -14.26
N SER A 88 -13.03 -2.90 -13.47
CA SER A 88 -14.32 -2.19 -13.67
C SER A 88 -14.39 -1.44 -15.01
N VAL A 89 -13.27 -0.86 -15.47
CA VAL A 89 -13.20 -0.24 -16.79
C VAL A 89 -13.31 -1.29 -17.91
N TYR A 90 -12.62 -2.42 -17.78
CA TYR A 90 -12.64 -3.48 -18.79
C TYR A 90 -13.95 -4.27 -18.84
N SER A 91 -14.64 -4.43 -17.71
CA SER A 91 -15.97 -5.06 -17.67
C SER A 91 -17.09 -4.13 -18.12
N GLY A 92 -16.84 -2.81 -18.20
CA GLY A 92 -17.86 -1.79 -18.48
C GLY A 92 -18.67 -1.35 -17.26
N ASP A 93 -18.47 -2.00 -16.09
CA ASP A 93 -19.14 -1.66 -14.83
C ASP A 93 -18.86 -0.22 -14.38
N VAL A 94 -17.76 0.37 -14.84
CA VAL A 94 -17.38 1.77 -14.62
C VAL A 94 -18.52 2.75 -14.97
N SER A 95 -19.35 2.44 -15.96
CA SER A 95 -20.53 3.24 -16.33
C SER A 95 -21.51 3.38 -15.16
N SER A 96 -21.85 2.25 -14.54
CA SER A 96 -22.74 2.20 -13.36
C SER A 96 -22.12 2.89 -12.15
N ASP A 97 -20.80 2.76 -11.97
CA ASP A 97 -20.09 3.38 -10.86
C ASP A 97 -20.00 4.91 -11.00
N LEU A 98 -19.91 5.42 -12.23
CA LEU A 98 -19.93 6.87 -12.53
C LEU A 98 -21.32 7.50 -12.32
N LEU A 99 -22.40 6.73 -12.42
CA LEU A 99 -23.77 7.20 -12.18
C LEU A 99 -24.13 7.31 -10.68
N ARG A 100 -23.28 6.81 -9.78
CA ARG A 100 -23.52 6.89 -8.35
C ARG A 100 -23.49 8.36 -7.89
N PRO A 101 -24.30 8.74 -6.87
CA PRO A 101 -24.36 10.13 -6.38
C PRO A 101 -23.09 10.58 -5.63
N MET A 102 -22.11 9.69 -5.46
CA MET A 102 -20.80 10.00 -4.87
C MET A 102 -19.74 10.09 -5.96
N GLY A 103 -18.77 11.00 -5.80
CA GLY A 103 -17.65 11.09 -6.71
C GLY A 103 -16.88 9.76 -6.83
N TYR A 104 -16.55 9.35 -8.05
CA TYR A 104 -15.94 8.06 -8.36
C TYR A 104 -14.66 7.77 -7.55
N TYR A 105 -13.78 8.76 -7.40
CA TYR A 105 -12.59 8.65 -6.54
C TYR A 105 -12.95 8.35 -5.07
N THR A 106 -13.91 9.10 -4.51
CA THR A 106 -14.34 8.97 -3.10
C THR A 106 -15.00 7.64 -2.84
N PHE A 107 -15.79 7.13 -3.79
CA PHE A 107 -16.41 5.81 -3.73
C PHE A 107 -15.35 4.71 -3.57
N TRP A 108 -14.32 4.71 -4.42
CA TRP A 108 -13.24 3.73 -4.33
C TRP A 108 -12.36 3.93 -3.09
N LEU A 109 -12.13 5.18 -2.68
CA LEU A 109 -11.39 5.49 -1.46
C LEU A 109 -12.10 4.92 -0.23
N ALA A 110 -13.41 5.07 -0.12
CA ALA A 110 -14.18 4.55 1.01
C ALA A 110 -14.08 3.02 1.11
N GLN A 111 -14.12 2.31 -0.02
CA GLN A 111 -13.89 0.86 -0.04
C GLN A 111 -12.47 0.50 0.39
N ASP A 112 -11.46 1.22 -0.12
CA ASP A 112 -10.07 0.96 0.22
C ASP A 112 -9.78 1.23 1.70
N LEU A 113 -10.38 2.28 2.28
CA LEU A 113 -10.29 2.59 3.71
C LEU A 113 -10.80 1.43 4.57
N GLY A 114 -11.97 0.87 4.24
CA GLY A 114 -12.53 -0.27 4.97
C GLY A 114 -11.64 -1.52 4.86
N ARG A 115 -11.17 -1.83 3.65
CA ARG A 115 -10.22 -2.92 3.39
C ARG A 115 -8.91 -2.72 4.15
N ALA A 116 -8.36 -1.51 4.15
CA ALA A 116 -7.09 -1.17 4.78
C ALA A 116 -7.22 -1.31 6.30
N ALA A 117 -8.24 -0.74 6.92
CA ALA A 117 -8.48 -0.84 8.35
C ALA A 117 -8.58 -2.30 8.81
N ALA A 118 -9.39 -3.13 8.11
CA ALA A 118 -9.48 -4.55 8.40
C ALA A 118 -8.14 -5.27 8.21
N SER A 119 -7.39 -4.93 7.16
CA SER A 119 -6.07 -5.52 6.87
C SER A 119 -5.02 -5.15 7.93
N LEU A 120 -5.04 -3.92 8.45
CA LEU A 120 -4.13 -3.46 9.48
C LEU A 120 -4.40 -4.21 10.79
N LEU A 121 -5.67 -4.30 11.20
CA LEU A 121 -6.07 -4.96 12.43
C LEU A 121 -5.83 -6.47 12.39
N VAL A 122 -6.17 -7.13 11.28
CA VAL A 122 -6.03 -8.58 11.19
C VAL A 122 -4.60 -8.97 10.80
N ARG A 123 -4.11 -8.51 9.65
CA ARG A 123 -2.81 -8.95 9.12
C ARG A 123 -1.65 -8.16 9.71
N GLY A 124 -1.77 -6.84 9.78
CA GLY A 124 -0.72 -5.97 10.32
C GLY A 124 -0.37 -6.33 11.75
N LEU A 125 -1.36 -6.36 12.65
CA LEU A 125 -1.13 -6.73 14.04
C LEU A 125 -0.65 -8.18 14.20
N THR A 126 -1.19 -9.14 13.45
CA THR A 126 -0.72 -10.54 13.52
C THR A 126 0.77 -10.66 13.18
N VAL A 127 1.21 -9.96 12.11
CA VAL A 127 2.64 -9.93 11.75
C VAL A 127 3.47 -9.26 12.84
N MET A 128 3.00 -8.14 13.40
CA MET A 128 3.72 -7.43 14.47
C MET A 128 3.86 -8.29 15.73
N THR A 129 2.79 -8.97 16.13
CA THR A 129 2.81 -9.87 17.29
C THR A 129 3.79 -11.02 17.06
N GLY A 130 3.78 -11.66 15.89
CA GLY A 130 4.76 -12.71 15.60
C GLY A 130 6.20 -12.21 15.63
N TYR A 131 6.48 -11.02 15.11
CA TYR A 131 7.80 -10.40 15.22
C TYR A 131 8.20 -10.08 16.65
N ALA A 132 7.27 -9.58 17.46
CA ALA A 132 7.50 -9.28 18.87
C ALA A 132 7.89 -10.54 19.67
N LEU A 133 7.28 -11.69 19.35
CA LEU A 133 7.58 -12.96 20.00
C LEU A 133 8.95 -13.54 19.59
N ILE A 134 9.41 -13.29 18.35
CA ILE A 134 10.65 -13.89 17.83
C ILE A 134 11.88 -13.04 18.14
N PHE A 135 11.80 -11.70 17.97
CA PHE A 135 12.97 -10.82 18.03
C PHE A 135 12.89 -9.72 19.10
N GLY A 136 11.70 -9.47 19.66
CA GLY A 136 11.41 -8.23 20.37
C GLY A 136 11.27 -7.03 19.42
N LEU A 137 10.36 -6.10 19.75
CA LEU A 137 10.13 -4.89 18.95
C LEU A 137 10.69 -3.65 19.63
N THR A 138 11.25 -2.75 18.82
CA THR A 138 11.55 -1.39 19.27
C THR A 138 10.26 -0.56 19.21
N LEU A 139 9.61 -0.36 20.36
CA LEU A 139 8.34 0.38 20.43
C LEU A 139 8.56 1.91 20.44
N PRO A 140 7.57 2.70 19.97
CA PRO A 140 7.58 4.16 20.13
C PRO A 140 7.72 4.57 21.60
N ARG A 141 8.57 5.57 21.86
CA ARG A 141 9.01 5.95 23.22
C ARG A 141 8.04 6.86 23.97
N GLY A 142 6.98 7.36 23.33
CA GLY A 142 6.01 8.26 23.98
C GLY A 142 4.73 8.54 23.18
N GLY A 143 3.74 9.15 23.84
CA GLY A 143 2.40 9.37 23.27
C GLY A 143 2.38 10.26 22.02
N GLY A 144 3.24 11.29 21.95
CA GLY A 144 3.35 12.15 20.76
C GLY A 144 3.81 11.38 19.51
N GLN A 145 4.67 10.37 19.69
CA GLN A 145 5.15 9.53 18.60
C GLN A 145 4.06 8.55 18.11
N TRP A 146 3.24 8.02 19.03
CA TRP A 146 2.05 7.25 18.68
C TRP A 146 1.02 8.07 17.90
N LEU A 147 0.79 9.32 18.30
CA LEU A 147 -0.09 10.22 17.55
C LEU A 147 0.47 10.49 16.14
N ALA A 148 1.76 10.80 16.04
CA ALA A 148 2.43 10.98 14.76
C ALA A 148 2.33 9.73 13.88
N LEU A 149 2.46 8.53 14.46
CA LEU A 149 2.30 7.25 13.78
C LEU A 149 0.90 7.09 13.16
N ILE A 150 -0.15 7.44 13.90
CA ILE A 150 -1.53 7.36 13.40
C ILE A 150 -1.71 8.31 12.20
N ILE A 151 -1.22 9.55 12.32
CA ILE A 151 -1.32 10.56 11.26
C ILE A 151 -0.55 10.11 10.01
N THR A 152 0.71 9.67 10.16
CA THR A 152 1.52 9.21 9.01
C THR A 152 0.94 7.95 8.37
N LEU A 153 0.29 7.05 9.13
CA LEU A 153 -0.39 5.88 8.57
C LEU A 153 -1.57 6.27 7.70
N LEU A 154 -2.39 7.22 8.16
CA LEU A 154 -3.51 7.74 7.37
C LEU A 154 -3.04 8.44 6.10
N LEU A 155 -2.03 9.33 6.21
CA LEU A 155 -1.48 10.01 5.03
C LEU A 155 -0.82 9.03 4.07
N SER A 156 -0.05 8.05 4.56
CA SER A 156 0.53 6.98 3.75
C SER A 156 -0.53 6.18 2.99
N LEU A 157 -1.65 5.84 3.65
CA LEU A 157 -2.76 5.15 3.01
C LEU A 157 -3.37 5.98 1.88
N LEU A 158 -3.60 7.29 2.10
CA LEU A 158 -4.09 8.18 1.07
C LEU A 158 -3.14 8.27 -0.13
N ILE A 159 -1.84 8.45 0.12
CA ILE A 159 -0.82 8.48 -0.94
C ILE A 159 -0.79 7.16 -1.71
N SER A 160 -0.78 6.03 -1.01
CA SER A 160 -0.78 4.70 -1.63
C SER A 160 -2.03 4.48 -2.48
N PHE A 161 -3.19 4.82 -1.95
CA PHE A 161 -4.46 4.72 -2.67
C PHE A 161 -4.46 5.63 -3.91
N SER A 162 -4.11 6.91 -3.80
CA SER A 162 -4.07 7.81 -4.95
C SER A 162 -3.10 7.34 -6.02
N TRP A 163 -1.91 6.85 -5.64
CA TRP A 163 -0.95 6.27 -6.58
C TRP A 163 -1.53 5.04 -7.32
N ARG A 164 -2.12 4.11 -6.57
CA ARG A 164 -2.78 2.90 -7.10
C ARG A 164 -3.93 3.27 -8.04
N PHE A 165 -4.76 4.22 -7.62
CA PHE A 165 -5.89 4.71 -8.40
C PHE A 165 -5.40 5.32 -9.72
N LEU A 166 -4.38 6.18 -9.68
CA LEU A 166 -3.79 6.80 -10.86
C LEU A 166 -3.26 5.76 -11.87
N ILE A 167 -2.58 4.71 -11.39
CA ILE A 167 -2.15 3.58 -12.23
C ILE A 167 -3.36 2.90 -12.90
N ASN A 168 -4.43 2.67 -12.14
CA ASN A 168 -5.61 1.98 -12.66
C ASN A 168 -6.34 2.79 -13.75
N LEU A 169 -6.26 4.12 -13.70
CA LEU A 169 -6.84 4.98 -14.74
C LEU A 169 -6.19 4.77 -16.12
N ALA A 170 -5.00 4.17 -16.21
CA ALA A 170 -4.41 3.81 -17.51
C ALA A 170 -5.34 2.89 -18.35
N ALA A 171 -6.25 2.17 -17.70
CA ALA A 171 -7.26 1.32 -18.35
C ALA A 171 -8.17 2.10 -19.33
N PHE A 172 -8.40 3.39 -19.10
CA PHE A 172 -9.22 4.23 -19.99
C PHE A 172 -8.59 4.46 -21.38
N TRP A 173 -7.27 4.24 -21.53
CA TRP A 173 -6.56 4.47 -22.80
C TRP A 173 -5.95 3.21 -23.40
N THR A 174 -5.74 2.16 -22.61
CA THR A 174 -5.02 0.96 -23.05
C THR A 174 -5.79 -0.30 -22.67
N PRO A 175 -6.10 -1.19 -23.64
CA PRO A 175 -6.74 -2.47 -23.38
C PRO A 175 -5.92 -3.43 -22.49
N ASN A 176 -4.61 -3.22 -22.39
CA ASN A 176 -3.69 -3.99 -21.54
C ASN A 176 -2.83 -3.08 -20.64
N ALA A 177 -3.49 -2.34 -19.74
CA ALA A 177 -2.83 -1.46 -18.77
C ALA A 177 -2.20 -2.22 -17.59
N ARG A 178 -2.45 -3.53 -17.46
CA ARG A 178 -1.84 -4.37 -16.40
C ARG A 178 -0.32 -4.37 -16.48
N GLY A 179 0.26 -4.33 -17.69
CA GLY A 179 1.71 -4.22 -17.88
C GLY A 179 2.27 -2.92 -17.30
N VAL A 180 1.63 -1.79 -17.62
CA VAL A 180 1.98 -0.46 -17.08
C VAL A 180 1.89 -0.46 -15.55
N GLY A 181 0.81 -1.03 -15.00
CA GLY A 181 0.67 -1.09 -13.56
C GLY A 181 1.72 -1.94 -12.87
N ARG A 182 2.09 -3.11 -13.44
CA ARG A 182 3.15 -3.96 -12.85
C ARG A 182 4.47 -3.22 -12.75
N PHE A 183 4.81 -2.43 -13.77
CA PHE A 183 5.98 -1.56 -13.74
C PHE A 183 5.86 -0.49 -12.64
N GLY A 184 4.71 0.20 -12.56
CA GLY A 184 4.45 1.20 -11.54
C GLY A 184 4.52 0.67 -10.10
N TYR A 185 3.96 -0.52 -9.84
CA TYR A 185 4.09 -1.19 -8.55
C TYR A 185 5.52 -1.58 -8.22
N SER A 186 6.25 -2.14 -9.19
CA SER A 186 7.64 -2.52 -8.99
C SER A 186 8.48 -1.30 -8.59
N LEU A 187 8.30 -0.17 -9.30
CA LEU A 187 8.99 1.09 -9.00
C LEU A 187 8.71 1.57 -7.57
N SER A 188 7.45 1.49 -7.12
CA SER A 188 7.09 1.92 -5.77
C SER A 188 7.75 1.06 -4.69
N TRP A 189 7.97 -0.24 -4.91
CA TRP A 189 8.66 -1.09 -3.93
C TRP A 189 10.12 -0.69 -3.74
N PHE A 190 10.83 -0.39 -4.82
CA PHE A 190 12.23 0.02 -4.76
C PHE A 190 12.41 1.41 -4.15
N LEU A 191 11.58 2.38 -4.57
CA LEU A 191 11.75 3.78 -4.17
C LEU A 191 11.15 4.10 -2.79
N SER A 192 10.26 3.26 -2.26
CA SER A 192 9.62 3.49 -0.95
C SER A 192 10.45 3.07 0.25
N GLY A 193 11.59 2.42 0.04
CA GLY A 193 12.35 1.77 1.12
C GLY A 193 11.71 0.45 1.58
N PHE A 194 10.73 -0.10 0.84
CA PHE A 194 10.07 -1.34 1.25
C PHE A 194 11.07 -2.48 1.44
N LEU A 195 12.05 -2.66 0.53
CA LEU A 195 13.02 -3.74 0.60
C LEU A 195 14.07 -3.53 1.70
N MET A 196 14.60 -2.31 1.80
CA MET A 196 15.66 -1.92 2.73
C MET A 196 15.49 -0.44 3.12
N PRO A 197 15.82 -0.04 4.37
CA PRO A 197 15.78 1.36 4.79
C PRO A 197 16.49 2.28 3.80
N LEU A 198 15.84 3.37 3.39
CA LEU A 198 16.41 4.29 2.39
C LEU A 198 17.75 4.88 2.84
N ARG A 199 17.93 5.09 4.14
CA ARG A 199 19.18 5.54 4.76
C ARG A 199 20.41 4.66 4.49
N PHE A 200 20.23 3.40 4.10
CA PHE A 200 21.36 2.52 3.78
C PHE A 200 21.89 2.74 2.35
N PHE A 201 21.17 3.50 1.52
CA PHE A 201 21.57 3.80 0.16
C PHE A 201 22.44 5.07 0.07
N PRO A 202 23.22 5.23 -1.03
CA PRO A 202 23.99 6.44 -1.27
C PRO A 202 23.13 7.70 -1.31
N GLY A 203 23.67 8.84 -0.85
CA GLY A 203 22.92 10.09 -0.71
C GLY A 203 22.28 10.61 -2.00
N TRP A 204 22.86 10.34 -3.17
CA TRP A 204 22.25 10.72 -4.46
C TRP A 204 20.93 9.97 -4.71
N PHE A 205 20.87 8.69 -4.36
CA PHE A 205 19.68 7.86 -4.53
C PHE A 205 18.59 8.27 -3.55
N VAL A 206 18.97 8.52 -2.29
CA VAL A 206 18.03 9.02 -1.27
C VAL A 206 17.41 10.36 -1.70
N ARG A 207 18.21 11.29 -2.23
CA ARG A 207 17.70 12.55 -2.78
C ARG A 207 16.71 12.32 -3.92
N LEU A 208 17.01 11.42 -4.84
CA LEU A 208 16.10 11.06 -5.93
C LEU A 208 14.77 10.50 -5.40
N CYS A 209 14.82 9.54 -4.47
CA CYS A 209 13.62 8.98 -3.85
C CYS A 209 12.77 10.06 -3.15
N ASN A 210 13.40 11.01 -2.46
CA ASN A 210 12.71 12.10 -1.78
C ASN A 210 12.05 13.13 -2.73
N LEU A 211 12.34 13.10 -4.04
CA LEU A 211 11.60 13.85 -5.06
C LEU A 211 10.32 13.14 -5.51
N THR A 212 10.05 11.94 -5.00
CA THR A 212 8.89 11.11 -5.33
C THR A 212 7.98 10.92 -4.12
N PRO A 213 6.72 10.48 -4.29
CA PRO A 213 5.84 10.18 -3.16
C PRO A 213 6.19 8.87 -2.43
N PHE A 214 7.09 8.04 -2.96
CA PHE A 214 7.26 6.67 -2.49
C PHE A 214 7.82 6.54 -1.07
N PRO A 215 8.83 7.33 -0.63
CA PRO A 215 9.29 7.29 0.76
C PRO A 215 8.16 7.59 1.76
N SER A 216 7.25 8.49 1.40
CA SER A 216 6.08 8.87 2.18
C SER A 216 5.03 7.77 2.34
N ILE A 217 5.10 6.71 1.53
CA ILE A 217 4.23 5.52 1.65
C ILE A 217 4.77 4.56 2.73
N VAL A 218 6.07 4.24 2.73
CA VAL A 218 6.62 3.20 3.63
C VAL A 218 7.70 3.75 4.56
N ASN A 219 8.85 4.19 4.03
CA ASN A 219 10.01 4.57 4.84
C ASN A 219 9.66 5.59 5.93
N THR A 220 8.91 6.66 5.61
CA THR A 220 8.51 7.69 6.58
C THR A 220 7.71 7.10 7.75
N VAL A 221 6.74 6.22 7.48
CA VAL A 221 5.93 5.57 8.53
C VAL A 221 6.82 4.79 9.49
N VAL A 222 7.78 4.04 8.93
CA VAL A 222 8.66 3.19 9.72
C VAL A 222 9.67 4.00 10.52
N GLU A 223 10.25 5.07 9.94
CA GLU A 223 11.19 5.93 10.67
C GLU A 223 10.52 6.76 11.77
N VAL A 224 9.25 7.17 11.59
CA VAL A 224 8.43 7.74 12.67
C VAL A 224 8.17 6.70 13.77
N TYR A 225 7.84 5.45 13.41
CA TYR A 225 7.63 4.39 14.40
C TYR A 225 8.90 4.07 15.21
N LEU A 226 10.05 4.00 14.56
CA LEU A 226 11.33 3.68 15.20
C LEU A 226 11.89 4.84 16.03
N GLY A 227 11.28 6.02 15.94
CA GLY A 227 11.72 7.22 16.66
C GLY A 227 13.01 7.79 16.09
N ILE A 228 13.25 7.53 14.80
CA ILE A 228 14.40 8.05 14.12
C ILE A 228 14.13 9.47 13.64
N LEU A 229 12.93 9.72 13.10
CA LEU A 229 12.46 11.09 12.89
C LEU A 229 11.92 11.61 14.21
N THR A 230 12.44 12.75 14.67
CA THR A 230 12.06 13.34 15.96
C THR A 230 11.76 14.83 15.84
N GLY A 231 10.93 15.36 16.75
CA GLY A 231 10.63 16.79 16.86
C GLY A 231 10.19 17.42 15.53
N SER A 232 10.97 18.38 15.03
CA SER A 232 10.70 19.12 13.79
C SER A 232 10.76 18.25 12.52
N GLU A 233 11.50 17.14 12.55
CA GLU A 233 11.62 16.23 11.40
C GLU A 233 10.30 15.52 11.12
N ILE A 234 9.56 15.15 12.18
CA ILE A 234 8.22 14.59 12.05
C ILE A 234 7.29 15.60 11.37
N VAL A 235 7.30 16.85 11.81
CA VAL A 235 6.45 17.91 11.24
C VAL A 235 6.76 18.09 9.75
N ARG A 236 8.05 18.14 9.39
CA ARG A 236 8.48 18.22 7.98
C ARG A 236 8.03 17.01 7.18
N ALA A 237 8.17 15.80 7.73
CA ALA A 237 7.77 14.57 7.05
C ALA A 237 6.25 14.52 6.82
N LEU A 238 5.45 14.91 7.82
CA LEU A 238 3.99 15.01 7.70
C LEU A 238 3.57 16.09 6.68
N ALA A 239 4.28 17.22 6.63
CA ALA A 239 4.03 18.26 5.62
C ALA A 239 4.32 17.77 4.21
N VAL A 240 5.41 17.01 4.01
CA VAL A 240 5.73 16.39 2.72
C VAL A 240 4.69 15.34 2.33
N GLN A 241 4.22 14.52 3.29
CA GLN A 241 3.13 13.58 3.04
C GLN A 241 1.85 14.31 2.61
N LEU A 242 1.47 15.38 3.32
CA LEU A 242 0.29 16.17 3.00
C LEU A 242 0.39 16.82 1.61
N LEU A 243 1.57 17.33 1.25
CA LEU A 243 1.84 17.84 -0.09
C LEU A 243 1.60 16.76 -1.15
N TRP A 244 2.16 15.56 -0.96
CA TRP A 244 1.96 14.45 -1.89
C TRP A 244 0.52 13.96 -1.97
N VAL A 245 -0.22 13.96 -0.85
CA VAL A 245 -1.66 13.69 -0.86
C VAL A 245 -2.37 14.69 -1.77
N ALA A 246 -2.14 15.98 -1.60
CA ALA A 246 -2.78 17.02 -2.41
C ALA A 246 -2.42 16.89 -3.91
N LEU A 247 -1.13 16.70 -4.22
CA LEU A 247 -0.65 16.56 -5.59
C LEU A 247 -1.23 15.31 -6.29
N LEU A 248 -1.22 14.16 -5.61
CA LEU A 248 -1.72 12.91 -6.19
C LEU A 248 -3.23 12.90 -6.34
N ILE A 249 -3.98 13.45 -5.38
CA ILE A 249 -5.44 13.60 -5.52
C ILE A 249 -5.73 14.53 -6.71
N GLY A 250 -5.03 15.66 -6.82
CA GLY A 250 -5.16 16.56 -7.97
C GLY A 250 -4.90 15.85 -9.30
N ALA A 251 -3.81 15.08 -9.39
CA ALA A 251 -3.48 14.28 -10.56
C ALA A 251 -4.57 13.23 -10.87
N CYS A 252 -5.08 12.51 -9.86
CA CYS A 252 -6.17 11.56 -10.02
C CYS A 252 -7.42 12.22 -10.61
N GLN A 253 -7.81 13.39 -10.10
CA GLN A 253 -9.00 14.09 -10.58
C GLN A 253 -8.83 14.59 -12.02
N LEU A 254 -7.65 15.12 -12.37
CA LEU A 254 -7.35 15.57 -13.73
C LEU A 254 -7.35 14.40 -14.73
N VAL A 255 -6.66 13.32 -14.41
CA VAL A 255 -6.58 12.13 -15.26
C VAL A 255 -7.95 11.45 -15.36
N LEU A 256 -8.70 11.34 -14.26
CA LEU A 256 -10.05 10.77 -14.29
C LEU A 256 -10.97 11.56 -15.22
N ARG A 257 -10.96 12.90 -15.13
CA ARG A 257 -11.75 13.76 -16.04
C ARG A 257 -11.36 13.56 -17.50
N ALA A 258 -10.07 13.39 -17.78
CA ALA A 258 -9.60 13.12 -19.13
C ALA A 258 -10.01 11.71 -19.62
N GLY A 259 -9.98 10.71 -18.73
CA GLY A 259 -10.35 9.32 -19.03
C GLY A 259 -11.84 9.16 -19.32
N VAL A 260 -12.69 9.77 -18.49
CA VAL A 260 -14.16 9.72 -18.66
C VAL A 260 -14.61 10.31 -20.00
N ARG A 261 -13.94 11.38 -20.50
CA ARG A 261 -14.25 11.95 -21.82
C ARG A 261 -13.94 11.03 -22.99
N ARG A 262 -13.04 10.06 -22.81
CA ARG A 262 -12.68 9.07 -23.83
C ARG A 262 -13.53 7.81 -23.76
N LEU A 263 -14.36 7.67 -22.73
CA LEU A 263 -15.17 6.49 -22.51
C LEU A 263 -16.30 6.49 -23.53
N VAL A 264 -16.09 5.81 -24.65
CA VAL A 264 -17.14 5.48 -25.61
C VAL A 264 -17.89 4.30 -25.03
N ILE A 265 -19.10 4.55 -24.53
CA ILE A 265 -19.99 3.48 -24.05
C ILE A 265 -20.40 2.67 -25.29
N GLN A 266 -19.72 1.55 -25.53
CA GLN A 266 -20.00 0.62 -26.64
C GLN A 266 -21.15 -0.35 -26.30
N GLY A 267 -22.15 0.11 -25.54
CA GLY A 267 -23.22 -0.76 -25.05
C GLY A 267 -24.55 -0.04 -24.94
N GLY A 268 -25.35 -0.11 -26.01
CA GLY A 268 -26.81 0.04 -26.03
C GLY A 268 -27.35 1.46 -25.87
#